data_AF-A5L2P5-F1
#
_entry.id   AF-A5L2P5-F1
#
_cell.length_a   1.000
_cell.length_b   1.000
_cell.length_c   1.000
_cell.angle_alpha   90.00
_cell.angle_beta   90.00
_cell.angle_gamma   90.00
#
_symmetry.space_group_name_H-M   'P 1'
#
loop_
_entity.id
_entity.type
_entity.pdbx_description
1 polymer ?
#
loop_
_entity_poly.entity_id
_entity_poly.type
_entity_poly.pdbx_seq_one_letter_code
_entity_poly.pdbx_strand_id
1 'polypeptide(L)'
;MIPKSVDYKGLLEEAKKQLHDEADYAREADYATRYHNALKEHSHFVVPKIHPQVSSESVLAMDFIEGVSIEQIESYDQSTRDFVMHSLLELLFRELFDFKMVQTDPNFANYLYVENTRQIGLLDFGATREYSDRFSEGYRLAFSSVINNDEQGLNQALEQIGFFSETILPDQRQAILNLVKMACEPMLVDEDYDFKASGLAQRLREAGTILSMEQEYWHTPPADALFLHRKIGGMYLLAARLGAKVNISRLVTPYLISENKCTTKSAS
;
A
#
# COMPACT_ATOMS: atom_id res chain seq x y z
N MET A 1 -30.81 18.72 12.10
CA MET A 1 -30.98 19.77 11.07
C MET A 1 -29.60 20.11 10.55
N ILE A 2 -29.36 19.94 9.25
CA ILE A 2 -28.04 20.13 8.63
C ILE A 2 -28.00 21.56 8.00
N PRO A 3 -26.89 22.33 8.09
CA PRO A 3 -26.85 23.75 7.70
C PRO A 3 -27.10 23.99 6.20
N LYS A 4 -27.68 25.14 5.86
CA LYS A 4 -28.01 25.56 4.48
C LYS A 4 -26.81 25.90 3.58
N SER A 5 -25.58 25.77 4.09
CA SER A 5 -24.33 26.14 3.39
C SER A 5 -23.48 24.94 2.95
N VAL A 6 -23.97 23.71 3.12
CA VAL A 6 -23.27 22.51 2.65
C VAL A 6 -23.68 22.26 1.19
N ASP A 7 -22.74 22.09 0.27
CA ASP A 7 -23.02 21.66 -1.10
C ASP A 7 -23.43 20.18 -1.10
N TYR A 8 -24.71 19.95 -0.79
CA TYR A 8 -25.29 18.61 -0.73
C TYR A 8 -25.23 17.90 -2.09
N LYS A 9 -25.20 18.62 -3.21
CA LYS A 9 -25.20 17.99 -4.53
C LYS A 9 -23.83 17.40 -4.86
N GLY A 10 -22.75 18.15 -4.61
CA GLY A 10 -21.38 17.63 -4.76
C GLY A 10 -21.12 16.42 -3.87
N LEU A 11 -21.57 16.47 -2.60
CA LEU A 11 -21.49 15.33 -1.67
C LEU A 11 -22.36 14.14 -2.10
N LEU A 12 -23.56 14.37 -2.65
CA LEU A 12 -24.42 13.28 -3.13
C LEU A 12 -23.83 12.60 -4.36
N GLU A 13 -23.31 13.37 -5.31
CA GLU A 13 -22.71 12.82 -6.54
C GLU A 13 -21.42 12.06 -6.23
N GLU A 14 -20.58 12.55 -5.31
CA GLU A 14 -19.40 11.81 -4.86
C GLU A 14 -19.78 10.54 -4.10
N ALA A 15 -20.78 10.60 -3.20
CA ALA A 15 -21.28 9.42 -2.51
C ALA A 15 -21.92 8.41 -3.48
N LYS A 16 -22.61 8.87 -4.52
CA LYS A 16 -23.26 8.03 -5.53
C LYS A 16 -22.23 7.38 -6.46
N LYS A 17 -21.16 8.13 -6.81
CA LYS A 17 -20.02 7.60 -7.53
C LYS A 17 -19.27 6.56 -6.69
N GLN A 18 -19.04 6.85 -5.41
CA GLN A 18 -18.42 5.90 -4.48
C GLN A 18 -19.26 4.63 -4.29
N LEU A 19 -20.59 4.75 -4.14
CA LEU A 19 -21.51 3.61 -4.05
C LEU A 19 -21.58 2.80 -5.35
N HIS A 20 -21.46 3.45 -6.52
CA HIS A 20 -21.42 2.78 -7.81
C HIS A 20 -20.07 2.10 -8.05
N ASP A 21 -18.97 2.72 -7.63
CA ASP A 21 -17.63 2.14 -7.69
C ASP A 21 -17.48 0.96 -6.71
N GLU A 22 -18.11 1.02 -5.52
CA GLU A 22 -18.23 -0.10 -4.57
C GLU A 22 -19.18 -1.22 -5.08
N ALA A 23 -19.96 -0.98 -6.14
CA ALA A 23 -20.93 -1.93 -6.70
C ALA A 23 -20.56 -2.45 -8.11
N ASP A 24 -19.37 -2.11 -8.63
CA ASP A 24 -18.93 -2.58 -9.95
C ASP A 24 -18.26 -3.96 -9.86
N TYR A 25 -19.09 -5.00 -9.73
CA TYR A 25 -18.61 -6.39 -9.70
C TYR A 25 -17.95 -6.85 -11.00
N ALA A 26 -18.23 -6.19 -12.13
CA ALA A 26 -17.54 -6.48 -13.38
C ALA A 26 -16.07 -6.02 -13.32
N ARG A 27 -15.83 -4.82 -12.78
CA ARG A 27 -14.49 -4.31 -12.53
C ARG A 27 -13.74 -5.13 -11.47
N GLU A 28 -14.41 -5.52 -10.39
CA GLU A 28 -13.81 -6.42 -9.39
C GLU A 28 -13.42 -7.78 -10.00
N ALA A 29 -14.30 -8.37 -10.83
CA ALA A 29 -14.03 -9.63 -11.53
C ALA A 29 -12.82 -9.54 -12.47
N ASP A 30 -12.66 -8.41 -13.18
CA ASP A 30 -11.49 -8.16 -14.04
C ASP A 30 -10.20 -8.12 -13.21
N TYR A 31 -10.20 -7.33 -12.12
CA TYR A 31 -9.03 -7.27 -11.24
C TYR A 31 -8.70 -8.60 -10.60
N ALA A 32 -9.68 -9.34 -10.07
CA ALA A 32 -9.47 -10.67 -9.52
C ALA A 32 -8.84 -11.63 -10.56
N THR A 33 -9.32 -11.58 -11.81
CA THR A 33 -8.76 -12.38 -12.91
C THR A 33 -7.32 -11.99 -13.24
N ARG A 34 -7.02 -10.69 -13.25
CA ARG A 34 -5.66 -10.17 -13.48
C ARG A 34 -4.70 -10.52 -12.35
N TYR A 35 -5.13 -10.41 -11.09
CA TYR A 35 -4.37 -10.86 -9.93
C TYR A 35 -4.11 -12.36 -9.97
N HIS A 36 -5.14 -13.16 -10.27
CA HIS A 36 -4.99 -14.60 -10.43
C HIS A 36 -3.92 -14.94 -11.48
N ASN A 37 -3.87 -14.21 -12.60
CA ASN A 37 -2.85 -14.39 -13.63
C ASN A 37 -1.45 -13.90 -13.20
N ALA A 38 -1.36 -12.74 -12.56
CA ALA A 38 -0.10 -12.15 -12.09
C ALA A 38 0.56 -13.00 -10.99
N LEU A 39 -0.25 -13.71 -10.19
CA LEU A 39 0.22 -14.53 -9.07
C LEU A 39 0.42 -16.01 -9.41
N LYS A 40 0.28 -16.44 -10.67
CA LYS A 40 0.41 -17.87 -11.05
C LYS A 40 1.74 -18.50 -10.67
N GLU A 41 2.83 -17.73 -10.72
CA GLU A 41 4.17 -18.20 -10.38
C GLU A 41 4.52 -18.00 -8.90
N HIS A 42 3.62 -17.36 -8.14
CA HIS A 42 3.81 -17.04 -6.72
C HIS A 42 3.04 -18.02 -5.85
N SER A 43 3.70 -19.13 -5.48
CA SER A 43 3.09 -20.25 -4.74
C SER A 43 2.49 -19.89 -3.38
N HIS A 44 2.83 -18.72 -2.81
CA HIS A 44 2.36 -18.29 -1.50
C HIS A 44 0.96 -17.69 -1.49
N PHE A 45 0.37 -17.41 -2.66
CA PHE A 45 -0.95 -16.80 -2.76
C PHE A 45 -1.96 -17.70 -3.46
N VAL A 46 -3.23 -17.55 -3.08
CA VAL A 46 -4.38 -18.11 -3.80
C VAL A 46 -5.40 -17.01 -4.03
N VAL A 47 -5.79 -16.84 -5.29
CA VAL A 47 -6.83 -15.90 -5.71
C VAL A 47 -8.00 -16.73 -6.24
N PRO A 48 -9.23 -16.54 -5.72
CA PRO A 48 -10.37 -17.35 -6.09
C PRO A 48 -10.68 -17.13 -7.57
N LYS A 49 -10.93 -18.22 -8.30
CA LYS A 49 -11.31 -18.11 -9.71
C LYS A 49 -12.72 -17.54 -9.80
N ILE A 50 -12.91 -16.51 -10.63
CA ILE A 50 -14.23 -15.98 -10.93
C ILE A 50 -15.00 -16.98 -11.83
N HIS A 51 -16.31 -17.09 -11.61
CA HIS A 51 -17.24 -17.91 -12.41
C HIS A 51 -18.22 -17.03 -13.20
N PRO A 52 -17.82 -16.45 -14.35
CA PRO A 52 -18.64 -15.49 -15.10
C PRO A 52 -20.04 -16.00 -15.46
N GLN A 53 -20.18 -17.29 -15.73
CA GLN A 53 -21.43 -17.95 -16.10
C GLN A 53 -22.51 -17.93 -15.02
N VAL A 54 -22.14 -17.69 -13.76
CA VAL A 54 -23.06 -17.59 -12.61
C VAL A 54 -22.94 -16.25 -11.87
N SER A 55 -22.17 -15.30 -12.44
CA SER A 55 -22.11 -13.91 -11.99
C SER A 55 -23.10 -13.05 -12.76
N SER A 56 -23.47 -11.91 -12.18
CA SER A 56 -24.30 -10.86 -12.79
C SER A 56 -23.77 -9.47 -12.38
N GLU A 57 -24.43 -8.41 -12.84
CA GLU A 57 -24.10 -7.02 -12.43
C GLU A 57 -24.20 -6.80 -10.91
N SER A 58 -24.96 -7.63 -10.19
CA SER A 58 -25.20 -7.49 -8.75
C SER A 58 -24.78 -8.71 -7.94
N VAL A 59 -24.13 -9.70 -8.55
CA VAL A 59 -23.66 -10.91 -7.88
C VAL A 59 -22.33 -11.33 -8.49
N LEU A 60 -21.26 -11.38 -7.68
CA LEU A 60 -19.99 -11.94 -8.08
C LEU A 60 -19.82 -13.35 -7.50
N ALA A 61 -19.76 -14.37 -8.36
CA ALA A 61 -19.51 -15.75 -7.98
C ALA A 61 -18.04 -16.12 -8.21
N MET A 62 -17.41 -16.73 -7.21
CA MET A 62 -15.99 -17.11 -7.23
C MET A 62 -15.74 -18.41 -6.45
N ASP A 63 -14.57 -19.01 -6.59
CA ASP A 63 -14.17 -20.19 -5.80
C ASP A 63 -14.25 -19.91 -4.30
N PHE A 64 -14.71 -20.89 -3.54
CA PHE A 64 -14.65 -20.86 -2.08
C PHE A 64 -13.23 -21.22 -1.61
N ILE A 65 -12.63 -20.35 -0.80
CA ILE A 65 -11.34 -20.60 -0.16
C ILE A 65 -11.57 -20.93 1.30
N GLU A 66 -11.20 -22.14 1.72
CA GLU A 66 -11.24 -22.56 3.11
C GLU A 66 -9.94 -22.13 3.82
N GLY A 67 -10.07 -21.24 4.80
CA GLY A 67 -8.94 -20.74 5.58
C GLY A 67 -9.40 -19.97 6.82
N VAL A 68 -8.46 -19.59 7.67
CA VAL A 68 -8.72 -18.76 8.86
C VAL A 68 -8.48 -17.29 8.54
N SER A 69 -9.19 -16.37 9.21
CA SER A 69 -8.90 -14.95 9.08
C SER A 69 -7.44 -14.68 9.45
N ILE A 70 -6.78 -13.81 8.70
CA ILE A 70 -5.36 -13.47 8.92
C ILE A 70 -5.11 -12.94 10.33
N GLU A 71 -6.10 -12.34 10.99
CA GLU A 71 -5.96 -11.84 12.36
C GLU A 71 -5.87 -12.99 13.39
N GLN A 72 -6.44 -14.15 13.11
CA GLN A 72 -6.46 -15.29 14.02
C GLN A 72 -5.09 -15.96 14.14
N ILE A 73 -4.20 -15.74 13.16
CA ILE A 73 -2.84 -16.26 13.19
C ILE A 73 -1.99 -15.59 14.27
N GLU A 74 -2.49 -14.55 14.97
CA GLU A 74 -1.84 -14.00 16.15
C GLU A 74 -1.52 -15.10 17.19
N SER A 75 -2.36 -16.12 17.29
CA SER A 75 -2.18 -17.27 18.18
C SER A 75 -1.20 -18.35 17.67
N TYR A 76 -0.71 -18.22 16.45
CA TYR A 76 0.14 -19.21 15.79
C TYR A 76 1.61 -18.96 16.13
N ASP A 77 2.49 -19.88 15.72
CA ASP A 77 3.92 -19.76 15.94
C ASP A 77 4.53 -18.56 15.18
N GLN A 78 5.65 -18.04 15.68
CA GLN A 78 6.31 -16.87 15.12
C GLN A 78 6.65 -17.03 13.62
N SER A 79 7.07 -18.23 13.20
CA SER A 79 7.48 -18.46 11.81
C SER A 79 6.31 -18.34 10.84
N THR A 80 5.11 -18.72 11.27
CA THR A 80 3.89 -18.54 10.47
C THR A 80 3.53 -17.06 10.35
N ARG A 81 3.58 -16.31 11.46
CA ARG A 81 3.26 -14.87 11.47
C ARG A 81 4.25 -14.07 10.62
N ASP A 82 5.54 -14.37 10.74
CA ASP A 82 6.60 -13.73 9.95
C ASP A 82 6.47 -14.08 8.47
N PHE A 83 6.20 -15.35 8.14
CA PHE A 83 5.98 -15.80 6.75
C PHE A 83 4.81 -15.06 6.09
N VAL A 84 3.67 -14.96 6.79
CA VAL A 84 2.49 -14.28 6.26
C VAL A 84 2.79 -12.80 5.99
N MET A 85 3.36 -12.10 6.97
CA MET A 85 3.64 -10.67 6.80
C MET A 85 4.74 -10.42 5.77
N HIS A 86 5.77 -11.26 5.72
CA HIS A 86 6.79 -11.21 4.68
C HIS A 86 6.16 -11.31 3.29
N SER A 87 5.29 -12.30 3.08
CA SER A 87 4.62 -12.50 1.80
C SER A 87 3.73 -11.30 1.43
N LEU A 88 2.92 -10.79 2.36
CA LEU A 88 2.05 -9.63 2.12
C LEU A 88 2.83 -8.34 1.80
N LEU A 89 3.95 -8.12 2.48
CA LEU A 89 4.82 -6.96 2.24
C LEU A 89 5.61 -7.12 0.93
N GLU A 90 6.01 -8.33 0.56
CA GLU A 90 6.58 -8.60 -0.77
C GLU A 90 5.55 -8.31 -1.86
N LEU A 91 4.32 -8.79 -1.69
CA LEU A 91 3.21 -8.54 -2.60
C LEU A 91 2.98 -7.04 -2.80
N LEU A 92 3.02 -6.24 -1.73
CA LEU A 92 2.88 -4.78 -1.81
C LEU A 92 3.88 -4.14 -2.78
N PHE A 93 5.14 -4.55 -2.76
CA PHE A 93 6.14 -4.01 -3.67
C PHE A 93 5.91 -4.49 -5.11
N ARG A 94 5.53 -5.75 -5.32
CA ARG A 94 5.16 -6.28 -6.65
C ARG A 94 3.96 -5.56 -7.23
N GLU A 95 2.93 -5.35 -6.43
CA GLU A 95 1.74 -4.58 -6.81
C GLU A 95 2.08 -3.16 -7.25
N LEU A 96 2.99 -2.50 -6.51
CA LEU A 96 3.38 -1.13 -6.81
C LEU A 96 4.29 -1.01 -8.03
N PHE A 97 5.24 -1.92 -8.20
CA PHE A 97 6.32 -1.78 -9.18
C PHE A 97 6.23 -2.70 -10.40
N ASP A 98 5.74 -3.94 -10.22
CA ASP A 98 5.66 -4.94 -11.29
C ASP A 98 4.26 -4.90 -11.94
N PHE A 99 3.22 -5.06 -11.13
CA PHE A 99 1.84 -5.15 -11.62
C PHE A 99 1.26 -3.75 -11.90
N LYS A 100 1.74 -2.74 -11.16
CA LYS A 100 1.20 -1.37 -11.13
C LYS A 100 -0.31 -1.37 -10.88
N MET A 101 -0.72 -2.30 -10.04
CA MET A 101 -2.09 -2.61 -9.67
C MET A 101 -2.05 -3.03 -8.21
N VAL A 102 -2.72 -2.25 -7.36
CA VAL A 102 -2.66 -2.42 -5.90
C VAL A 102 -4.07 -2.55 -5.36
N GLN A 103 -4.31 -3.60 -4.56
CA GLN A 103 -5.52 -3.78 -3.77
C GLN A 103 -5.42 -2.84 -2.57
N THR A 104 -6.09 -1.68 -2.60
CA THR A 104 -5.84 -0.61 -1.62
C THR A 104 -6.62 -0.70 -0.32
N ASP A 105 -7.54 -1.68 -0.19
CA ASP A 105 -8.28 -1.89 1.05
C ASP A 105 -7.36 -2.45 2.15
N PRO A 106 -7.19 -1.74 3.28
CA PRO A 106 -6.45 -2.25 4.43
C PRO A 106 -7.22 -3.32 5.23
N ASN A 107 -8.46 -3.65 4.88
CA ASN A 107 -9.28 -4.57 5.66
C ASN A 107 -8.68 -5.98 5.70
N PHE A 108 -8.32 -6.42 6.91
CA PHE A 108 -7.70 -7.72 7.14
C PHE A 108 -8.64 -8.89 6.86
N ALA A 109 -9.96 -8.67 6.88
CA ALA A 109 -10.95 -9.68 6.52
C ALA A 109 -10.83 -10.15 5.05
N ASN A 110 -10.15 -9.37 4.20
CA ASN A 110 -9.93 -9.71 2.80
C ASN A 110 -8.77 -10.71 2.61
N TYR A 111 -8.09 -11.09 3.70
CA TYR A 111 -6.98 -12.03 3.71
C TYR A 111 -7.32 -13.26 4.56
N LEU A 112 -7.16 -14.44 3.97
CA LEU A 112 -7.25 -15.72 4.68
C LEU A 112 -5.88 -16.38 4.72
N TYR A 113 -5.60 -17.10 5.80
CA TYR A 113 -4.49 -18.05 5.84
C TYR A 113 -5.02 -19.46 5.60
N VAL A 114 -4.55 -20.11 4.53
CA VAL A 114 -4.90 -21.47 4.14
C VAL A 114 -3.86 -22.41 4.72
N GLU A 115 -4.17 -23.00 5.87
CA GLU A 115 -3.22 -23.77 6.67
C GLU A 115 -2.65 -24.99 5.93
N ASN A 116 -3.52 -25.73 5.24
CA ASN A 116 -3.16 -26.99 4.58
C ASN A 116 -2.13 -26.82 3.45
N THR A 117 -2.16 -25.69 2.75
CA THR A 117 -1.25 -25.39 1.63
C THR A 117 -0.21 -24.33 1.99
N ARG A 118 -0.32 -23.73 3.18
CA ARG A 118 0.53 -22.64 3.66
C ARG A 118 0.51 -21.45 2.68
N GLN A 119 -0.70 -21.07 2.27
CA GLN A 119 -0.96 -19.98 1.32
C GLN A 119 -1.80 -18.87 1.95
N ILE A 120 -1.81 -17.71 1.29
CA ILE A 120 -2.61 -16.55 1.67
C ILE A 120 -3.69 -16.35 0.61
N GLY A 121 -4.95 -16.47 1.02
CA GLY A 121 -6.11 -16.19 0.19
C GLY A 121 -6.37 -14.69 0.10
N LEU A 122 -6.54 -14.17 -1.11
CA LEU A 122 -6.91 -12.77 -1.39
C LEU A 122 -8.36 -12.74 -1.90
N LEU A 123 -9.28 -12.15 -1.15
CA LEU A 123 -10.72 -12.30 -1.40
C LEU A 123 -11.39 -11.14 -2.15
N ASP A 124 -11.07 -9.90 -1.79
CA ASP A 124 -11.78 -8.71 -2.24
C ASP A 124 -10.87 -7.85 -3.13
N PHE A 125 -11.32 -7.56 -4.34
CA PHE A 125 -10.59 -6.73 -5.30
C PHE A 125 -11.34 -5.45 -5.67
N GLY A 126 -12.44 -5.12 -4.99
CA GLY A 126 -13.27 -3.94 -5.27
C GLY A 126 -12.52 -2.63 -5.10
N ALA A 127 -11.63 -2.55 -4.10
CA ALA A 127 -10.77 -1.38 -3.87
C ALA A 127 -9.43 -1.43 -4.63
N THR A 128 -9.36 -2.14 -5.75
CA THR A 128 -8.13 -2.21 -6.56
C THR A 128 -7.98 -0.98 -7.45
N ARG A 129 -6.74 -0.47 -7.52
CA ARG A 129 -6.38 0.69 -8.34
C ARG A 129 -5.17 0.39 -9.20
N GLU A 130 -5.18 0.95 -10.40
CA GLU A 130 -4.02 0.98 -11.28
C GLU A 130 -3.21 2.25 -11.02
N TYR A 131 -1.89 2.12 -11.07
CA TYR A 131 -0.97 3.22 -10.87
C TYR A 131 -0.19 3.48 -12.16
N SER A 132 -0.05 4.75 -12.53
CA SER A 132 0.75 5.10 -13.71
C SER A 132 2.23 4.85 -13.48
N ASP A 133 2.99 4.64 -14.57
CA ASP A 133 4.45 4.51 -14.53
C ASP A 133 5.10 5.68 -13.80
N ARG A 134 4.62 6.91 -14.04
CA ARG A 134 5.10 8.11 -13.35
C ARG A 134 4.88 8.02 -11.84
N PHE A 135 3.75 7.49 -11.40
CA PHE A 135 3.45 7.37 -9.99
C PHE A 135 4.33 6.30 -9.32
N SER A 136 4.39 5.10 -9.90
CA SER A 136 5.23 4.01 -9.40
C SER A 136 6.71 4.40 -9.38
N GLU A 137 7.21 5.07 -10.42
CA GLU A 137 8.60 5.56 -10.46
C GLU A 137 8.85 6.66 -9.43
N GLY A 138 7.84 7.47 -9.11
CA GLY A 138 7.92 8.45 -8.03
C GLY A 138 8.19 7.77 -6.69
N TYR A 139 7.47 6.69 -6.36
CA TYR A 139 7.76 5.92 -5.14
C TYR A 139 9.10 5.20 -5.19
N ARG A 140 9.51 4.73 -6.37
CA ARG A 140 10.84 4.13 -6.56
C ARG A 140 11.95 5.11 -6.20
N LEU A 141 11.86 6.33 -6.71
CA LEU A 141 12.78 7.41 -6.39
C LEU A 141 12.70 7.78 -4.91
N ALA A 142 11.50 7.92 -4.35
CA ALA A 142 11.33 8.25 -2.93
C ALA A 142 12.04 7.24 -2.01
N PHE A 143 11.82 5.93 -2.22
CA PHE A 143 12.46 4.89 -1.41
C PHE A 143 13.98 4.87 -1.61
N SER A 144 14.44 5.00 -2.85
CA SER A 144 15.88 5.06 -3.16
C SER A 144 16.55 6.26 -2.49
N SER A 145 15.91 7.42 -2.54
CA SER A 145 16.41 8.65 -1.93
C SER A 145 16.43 8.60 -0.40
N VAL A 146 15.43 7.98 0.25
CA VAL A 146 15.48 7.78 1.70
C VAL A 146 16.64 6.89 2.11
N ILE A 147 16.85 5.77 1.40
CA ILE A 147 17.93 4.82 1.69
C ILE A 147 19.32 5.45 1.46
N ASN A 148 19.45 6.27 0.42
CA ASN A 148 20.70 6.98 0.10
C ASN A 148 20.89 8.29 0.88
N ASN A 149 19.98 8.63 1.80
CA ASN A 149 19.96 9.91 2.52
C ASN A 149 20.01 11.14 1.57
N ASP A 150 19.39 11.02 0.40
CA ASP A 150 19.29 12.05 -0.62
C ASP A 150 18.00 12.86 -0.44
N GLU A 151 18.08 13.94 0.34
CA GLU A 151 16.93 14.79 0.60
C GLU A 151 16.41 15.51 -0.65
N GLN A 152 17.29 15.86 -1.58
CA GLN A 152 16.90 16.53 -2.82
C GLN A 152 16.11 15.58 -3.72
N GLY A 153 16.59 14.34 -3.90
CA GLY A 153 15.87 13.32 -4.66
C GLY A 153 14.54 12.94 -4.02
N LEU A 154 14.49 12.84 -2.68
CA LEU A 154 13.22 12.60 -1.98
C LEU A 154 12.23 13.72 -2.25
N ASN A 155 12.70 14.96 -2.20
CA ASN A 155 11.87 16.12 -2.45
C ASN A 155 11.30 16.15 -3.89
N GLN A 156 12.13 15.81 -4.88
CA GLN A 156 11.70 15.67 -6.29
C GLN A 156 10.71 14.51 -6.48
N ALA A 157 10.92 13.40 -5.78
CA ALA A 157 10.02 12.25 -5.81
C ALA A 157 8.62 12.61 -5.29
N LEU A 158 8.56 13.32 -4.16
CA LEU A 158 7.29 13.76 -3.58
C LEU A 158 6.58 14.81 -4.43
N GLU A 159 7.30 15.70 -5.11
CA GLU A 159 6.74 16.57 -6.16
C GLU A 159 6.13 15.76 -7.31
N GLN A 160 6.85 14.74 -7.80
CA GLN A 160 6.39 13.88 -8.90
C GLN A 160 5.12 13.10 -8.53
N ILE A 161 5.03 12.60 -7.29
CA ILE A 161 3.84 11.91 -6.78
C ILE A 161 2.68 12.89 -6.55
N GLY A 162 2.96 14.18 -6.31
CA GLY A 162 1.96 15.24 -6.15
C GLY A 162 1.66 15.62 -4.69
N PHE A 163 2.58 15.35 -3.76
CA PHE A 163 2.39 15.65 -2.33
C PHE A 163 2.32 17.12 -1.98
N PHE A 164 2.83 18.00 -2.84
CA PHE A 164 2.95 19.42 -2.56
C PHE A 164 1.98 20.23 -3.41
N SER A 165 1.29 21.19 -2.79
CA SER A 165 0.61 22.26 -3.52
C SER A 165 1.62 23.31 -3.97
N GLU A 166 1.24 24.13 -4.95
CA GLU A 166 2.04 25.27 -5.41
C GLU A 166 2.34 26.29 -4.31
N THR A 167 1.53 26.31 -3.24
CA THR A 167 1.61 27.27 -2.14
C THR A 167 2.11 26.67 -0.83
N ILE A 168 2.73 25.48 -0.85
CA ILE A 168 3.19 24.83 0.38
C ILE A 168 4.28 25.66 1.08
N LEU A 169 4.16 25.80 2.40
CA LEU A 169 5.18 26.50 3.20
C LEU A 169 6.42 25.60 3.40
N PRO A 170 7.64 26.18 3.53
CA PRO A 170 8.86 25.39 3.75
C PRO A 170 8.80 24.43 4.94
N ASP A 171 8.25 24.87 6.07
CA ASP A 171 8.16 24.04 7.28
C ASP A 171 7.20 22.85 7.10
N GLN A 172 6.07 23.07 6.43
CA GLN A 172 5.10 22.03 6.08
C GLN A 172 5.73 20.99 5.15
N ARG A 173 6.46 21.47 4.14
CA ARG A 173 7.20 20.63 3.20
C ARG A 173 8.22 19.76 3.93
N GLN A 174 8.98 20.35 4.85
CA GLN A 174 9.94 19.61 5.68
C GLN A 174 9.26 18.56 6.56
N ALA A 175 8.10 18.89 7.13
CA ALA A 175 7.35 17.96 7.97
C ALA A 175 6.83 16.74 7.18
N ILE A 176 6.42 16.92 5.92
CA ILE A 176 6.09 15.80 5.00
C ILE A 176 7.33 14.93 4.74
N LEU A 177 8.47 15.55 4.41
CA LEU A 177 9.72 14.80 4.17
C LEU A 177 10.09 13.96 5.39
N ASN A 178 9.97 14.52 6.59
CA ASN A 178 10.23 13.81 7.84
C ASN A 178 9.24 12.66 8.08
N LEU A 179 7.95 12.86 7.79
CA LEU A 179 6.95 11.80 7.88
C LEU A 179 7.26 10.63 6.93
N VAL A 180 7.63 10.93 5.68
CA VAL A 180 7.99 9.90 4.70
C VAL A 180 9.26 9.15 5.11
N LYS A 181 10.30 9.87 5.58
CA LYS A 181 11.52 9.25 6.14
C LYS A 181 11.18 8.32 7.30
N MET A 182 10.28 8.74 8.20
CA MET A 182 9.81 7.90 9.31
C MET A 182 9.09 6.65 8.80
N ALA A 183 8.20 6.78 7.81
CA ALA A 183 7.47 5.65 7.25
C ALA A 183 8.40 4.63 6.58
N CYS A 184 9.52 5.09 6.02
CA CYS A 184 10.52 4.25 5.37
C CYS A 184 11.59 3.70 6.34
N GLU A 185 11.50 3.98 7.64
CA GLU A 185 12.43 3.49 8.66
C GLU A 185 12.73 1.98 8.56
N PRO A 186 11.75 1.08 8.32
CA PRO A 186 12.01 -0.36 8.19
C PRO A 186 12.95 -0.73 7.03
N MET A 187 13.09 0.13 6.03
CA MET A 187 13.93 -0.10 4.85
C MET A 187 15.42 0.22 5.08
N LEU A 188 15.71 1.00 6.13
CA LEU A 188 17.05 1.58 6.36
C LEU A 188 18.07 0.59 6.93
N VAL A 189 17.61 -0.56 7.43
CA VAL A 189 18.47 -1.55 8.08
C VAL A 189 18.18 -2.93 7.50
N ASP A 190 19.22 -3.66 7.10
CA ASP A 190 19.14 -5.05 6.60
C ASP A 190 19.00 -6.05 7.77
N GLU A 191 17.95 -5.87 8.58
CA GLU A 191 17.61 -6.73 9.71
C GLU A 191 16.10 -6.95 9.80
N ASP A 192 15.68 -7.97 10.55
CA ASP A 192 14.26 -8.23 10.80
C ASP A 192 13.67 -7.10 11.65
N TYR A 193 12.77 -6.30 11.06
CA TYR A 193 12.16 -5.16 11.73
C TYR A 193 10.97 -5.59 12.60
N ASP A 194 11.02 -5.29 13.90
CA ASP A 194 9.95 -5.55 14.85
C ASP A 194 8.94 -4.38 14.88
N PHE A 195 7.84 -4.53 14.14
CA PHE A 195 6.80 -3.51 14.01
C PHE A 195 6.09 -3.21 15.34
N LYS A 196 6.03 -4.18 16.25
CA LYS A 196 5.38 -4.02 17.56
C LYS A 196 6.28 -3.24 18.50
N ALA A 197 7.55 -3.61 18.58
CA ALA A 197 8.52 -2.98 19.48
C ALA A 197 8.91 -1.55 19.04
N SER A 198 8.93 -1.28 17.72
CA SER A 198 9.31 0.03 17.17
C SER A 198 8.28 1.15 17.39
N GLY A 199 7.02 0.80 17.69
CA GLY A 199 5.92 1.76 17.81
C GLY A 199 5.65 2.58 16.54
N LEU A 200 6.13 2.13 15.37
CA LEU A 200 6.12 2.93 14.14
C LEU A 200 4.72 3.38 13.75
N ALA A 201 3.73 2.50 13.81
CA ALA A 201 2.35 2.84 13.47
C ALA A 201 1.77 3.94 14.38
N GLN A 202 2.11 3.92 15.68
CA GLN A 202 1.71 4.95 16.62
C GLN A 202 2.38 6.29 16.31
N ARG A 203 3.70 6.27 16.06
CA ARG A 203 4.48 7.47 15.70
C ARG A 203 3.99 8.11 14.41
N LEU A 204 3.68 7.31 13.38
CA LEU A 204 3.12 7.80 12.12
C LEU A 204 1.75 8.43 12.31
N ARG A 205 0.87 7.83 13.12
CA ARG A 205 -0.45 8.40 13.45
C ARG A 205 -0.31 9.75 14.16
N GLU A 206 0.60 9.85 15.13
CA GLU A 206 0.84 11.07 15.89
C GLU A 206 1.41 12.19 14.99
N ALA A 207 2.43 11.88 14.18
CA ALA A 207 3.00 12.82 13.23
C ALA A 207 1.97 13.28 12.18
N GLY A 208 1.16 12.37 11.64
CA GLY A 208 0.07 12.70 10.73
C GLY A 208 -1.03 13.56 11.37
N THR A 209 -1.34 13.32 12.65
CA THR A 209 -2.31 14.14 13.39
C THR A 209 -1.80 15.56 13.59
N ILE A 210 -0.54 15.74 13.99
CA ILE A 210 0.10 17.05 14.15
C ILE A 210 0.05 17.83 12.84
N LEU A 211 0.47 17.19 11.73
CA LEU A 211 0.40 17.78 10.39
C LEU A 211 -1.02 18.23 10.01
N SER A 212 -2.05 17.47 10.38
CA SER A 212 -3.45 17.82 10.09
C SER A 212 -4.01 18.97 10.95
N MET A 213 -3.41 19.24 12.12
CA MET A 213 -3.90 20.23 13.09
C MET A 213 -3.29 21.62 12.90
N GLU A 214 -2.18 21.74 12.16
CA GLU A 214 -1.59 23.02 11.81
C GLU A 214 -2.55 23.76 10.85
N GLN A 215 -3.26 24.75 11.39
CA GLN A 215 -4.21 25.59 10.66
C GLN A 215 -3.47 26.23 9.47
N GLU A 216 -3.95 25.98 8.23
CA GLU A 216 -3.34 26.26 6.90
C GLU A 216 -2.79 25.05 6.15
N TYR A 217 -2.73 23.86 6.76
CA TYR A 217 -2.38 22.62 6.05
C TYR A 217 -3.61 22.05 5.32
N TRP A 218 -3.95 22.60 4.15
CA TRP A 218 -4.96 22.02 3.27
C TRP A 218 -4.45 21.87 1.84
N HIS A 219 -3.52 20.92 1.66
CA HIS A 219 -3.40 20.21 0.38
C HIS A 219 -3.67 18.74 0.63
N THR A 220 -4.74 18.23 0.03
CA THR A 220 -5.03 16.80 0.02
C THR A 220 -4.11 16.16 -1.02
N PRO A 221 -3.19 15.24 -0.64
CA PRO A 221 -2.42 14.48 -1.62
C PRO A 221 -3.36 13.81 -2.65
N PRO A 222 -2.87 13.46 -3.85
CA PRO A 222 -3.67 12.74 -4.82
C PRO A 222 -4.32 11.51 -4.19
N ALA A 223 -5.57 11.24 -4.56
CA ALA A 223 -6.34 10.13 -3.97
C ALA A 223 -5.55 8.82 -3.98
N ASP A 224 -4.85 8.54 -5.08
CA ASP A 224 -4.01 7.35 -5.25
C ASP A 224 -2.90 7.24 -4.17
N ALA A 225 -2.24 8.35 -3.81
CA ALA A 225 -1.26 8.37 -2.72
C ALA A 225 -1.91 8.09 -1.36
N LEU A 226 -3.10 8.65 -1.10
CA LEU A 226 -3.83 8.39 0.14
C LEU A 226 -4.22 6.92 0.28
N PHE A 227 -4.71 6.29 -0.79
CA PHE A 227 -5.08 4.87 -0.79
C PHE A 227 -3.86 3.96 -0.62
N LEU A 228 -2.75 4.25 -1.30
CA LEU A 228 -1.51 3.49 -1.12
C LEU A 228 -0.97 3.61 0.31
N HIS A 229 -0.94 4.81 0.90
CA HIS A 229 -0.51 4.97 2.30
C HIS A 229 -1.44 4.27 3.28
N ARG A 230 -2.75 4.27 3.02
CA ARG A 230 -3.71 3.52 3.83
C ARG A 230 -3.40 2.03 3.82
N LYS A 231 -3.06 1.46 2.65
CA LYS A 231 -2.59 0.07 2.55
C LYS A 231 -1.30 -0.15 3.34
N ILE A 232 -0.26 0.66 3.12
CA ILE A 232 1.04 0.54 3.82
C ILE A 232 0.83 0.61 5.34
N GLY A 233 0.09 1.62 5.82
CA GLY A 233 -0.22 1.79 7.23
C GLY A 233 -1.03 0.62 7.80
N GLY A 234 -2.00 0.08 7.05
CA GLY A 234 -2.72 -1.13 7.39
C GLY A 234 -1.80 -2.34 7.56
N MET A 235 -0.86 -2.54 6.63
CA MET A 235 0.11 -3.64 6.71
C MET A 235 1.04 -3.49 7.92
N TYR A 236 1.47 -2.28 8.25
CA TYR A 236 2.30 -2.04 9.45
C TYR A 236 1.52 -2.28 10.74
N LEU A 237 0.24 -1.91 10.78
CA LEU A 237 -0.65 -2.21 11.91
C LEU A 237 -0.87 -3.71 12.06
N LEU A 238 -1.06 -4.44 10.95
CA LEU A 238 -1.20 -5.89 10.98
C LEU A 238 0.09 -6.56 11.47
N ALA A 239 1.25 -6.16 10.94
CA ALA A 239 2.54 -6.67 11.39
C ALA A 239 2.75 -6.45 12.89
N ALA A 240 2.45 -5.24 13.39
CA ALA A 240 2.54 -4.93 14.81
C ALA A 240 1.58 -5.76 15.66
N ARG A 241 0.33 -5.96 15.20
CA ARG A 241 -0.67 -6.79 15.89
C ARG A 241 -0.23 -8.24 15.99
N LEU A 242 0.22 -8.81 14.87
CA LEU A 242 0.72 -10.18 14.81
C LEU A 242 2.08 -10.34 15.52
N GLY A 243 2.75 -9.24 15.89
CA GLY A 243 4.11 -9.29 16.41
C GLY A 243 5.10 -9.90 15.41
N ALA A 244 4.84 -9.70 14.12
CA ALA A 244 5.66 -10.21 13.04
C ALA A 244 6.95 -9.39 12.89
N LYS A 245 8.01 -10.07 12.48
CA LYS A 245 9.31 -9.48 12.19
C LYS A 245 9.66 -9.73 10.74
N VAL A 246 9.94 -8.65 10.00
CA VAL A 246 10.18 -8.74 8.56
C VAL A 246 11.31 -7.80 8.18
N ASN A 247 12.30 -8.32 7.45
CA ASN A 247 13.35 -7.52 6.85
C ASN A 247 12.83 -6.82 5.57
N ILE A 248 12.39 -5.56 5.72
CA ILE A 248 11.83 -4.77 4.61
C ILE A 248 12.93 -4.32 3.64
N SER A 249 14.15 -4.09 4.14
CA SER A 249 15.29 -3.69 3.30
C SER A 249 15.52 -4.69 2.17
N ARG A 250 15.50 -6.00 2.46
CA ARG A 250 15.63 -7.06 1.44
C ARG A 250 14.46 -7.09 0.45
N LEU A 251 13.25 -6.82 0.92
CA LEU A 251 12.06 -6.83 0.07
C LEU A 251 12.05 -5.67 -0.92
N VAL A 252 12.49 -4.48 -0.50
CA VAL A 252 12.49 -3.29 -1.37
C VAL A 252 13.71 -3.22 -2.29
N THR A 253 14.85 -3.81 -1.90
CA THR A 253 16.13 -3.73 -2.63
C THR A 253 16.03 -4.02 -4.13
N PRO A 254 15.32 -5.07 -4.61
CA PRO A 254 15.20 -5.36 -6.04
C PRO A 254 14.56 -4.23 -6.86
N TYR A 255 13.82 -3.34 -6.21
CA TYR A 255 13.11 -2.25 -6.84
C TYR A 255 13.85 -0.91 -6.74
N LEU A 256 14.95 -0.80 -6.00
CA LEU A 256 15.64 0.48 -5.85
C LEU A 256 16.38 0.87 -7.14
N ILE A 257 16.53 2.18 -7.34
CA ILE A 257 17.39 2.71 -8.40
C ILE A 257 18.83 2.47 -7.96
N SER A 258 19.48 1.48 -8.59
CA SER A 258 20.91 1.25 -8.39
C SER A 258 21.71 2.49 -8.78
N GLU A 259 22.68 2.90 -7.96
CA GLU A 259 23.68 3.88 -8.40
C GLU A 259 24.42 3.30 -9.61
N ASN A 260 24.08 3.77 -10.82
CA ASN A 260 24.98 3.61 -11.93
C ASN A 260 26.26 4.36 -11.57
N LYS A 261 27.33 3.60 -11.27
CA LYS A 261 28.70 4.07 -11.29
C LYS A 261 28.83 5.01 -12.48
N CYS A 262 29.07 6.28 -12.19
CA CYS A 262 29.52 7.25 -13.15
C CYS A 262 30.75 6.64 -13.84
N THR A 263 30.54 6.04 -15.00
CA THR A 263 31.62 5.59 -15.86
C THR A 263 32.21 6.87 -16.41
N THR A 264 33.24 7.35 -15.72
CA THR A 264 34.25 8.22 -16.30
C THR A 264 34.77 7.53 -17.56
N LYS A 265 34.16 7.85 -18.71
CA LYS A 265 34.89 7.90 -19.97
C LYS A 265 35.91 9.03 -19.83
N SER A 266 36.99 8.77 -19.09
CA SER A 266 38.23 9.51 -19.29
C SER A 266 38.78 9.07 -20.63
N ALA A 267 38.74 10.01 -21.57
CA ALA A 267 39.51 9.96 -22.80
C ALA A 267 41.00 9.81 -22.47
N SER A 268 41.63 8.76 -23.03
CA SER A 268 43.01 8.74 -23.53
C SER A 268 43.26 7.38 -24.17
#